data_AF-A0A0M3KB39-F1
#
_entry.id   AF-A0A0M3KB39-F1
#
_cell.length_a   1.000
_cell.length_b   1.000
_cell.length_c   1.000
_cell.angle_alpha   90.00
_cell.angle_beta   90.00
_cell.angle_gamma   90.00
#
_symmetry.space_group_name_H-M   'P 1'
#
loop_
_entity.id
_entity.type
_entity.pdbx_description
1 polymer ?
#
loop_
_entity_poly.entity_id
_entity_poly.type
_entity_poly.pdbx_seq_one_letter_code
_entity_poly.pdbx_strand_id
1 'polypeptide(L)'
;MLIRTWIDNGRKKKLCNARPAWQSIGYRLSTYKSSMQTIGTDQLIDILQVDTENRTVTVEPCVTIGQLLDALIPMGFTLPLVPTFDDLTVGG
;
A
#
# COMPACT_ATOMS: atom_id res chain seq x y z
N MET A 1 10.38 -11.46 7.37
CA MET A 1 10.34 -11.64 8.85
C MET A 1 8.92 -11.37 9.31
N LEU A 2 8.34 -12.23 10.14
CA LEU A 2 6.98 -12.05 10.65
C LEU A 2 6.94 -10.92 11.70
N ILE A 3 5.86 -10.14 11.73
CA ILE A 3 5.67 -9.04 12.71
C ILE A 3 5.80 -9.56 14.15
N ARG A 4 5.35 -10.79 14.41
CA ARG A 4 5.44 -11.40 15.75
C ARG A 4 6.87 -11.47 16.25
N THR A 5 7.80 -11.91 15.40
CA THR A 5 9.23 -11.96 15.73
C THR A 5 9.78 -10.58 16.07
N TRP A 6 9.34 -9.52 15.40
CA TRP A 6 9.76 -8.15 15.71
C TRP A 6 9.22 -7.67 17.08
N ILE A 7 7.98 -8.05 17.42
CA ILE A 7 7.39 -7.76 18.74
C ILE A 7 8.15 -8.49 19.84
N ASP A 8 8.39 -9.79 19.66
CA ASP A 8 9.07 -10.64 20.66
C ASP A 8 10.51 -10.18 20.90
N ASN A 9 11.15 -9.58 19.89
CA ASN A 9 12.47 -8.96 20.01
C ASN A 9 12.48 -7.56 20.66
N GLY A 10 11.34 -7.11 21.20
CA GLY A 10 11.23 -5.85 21.95
C GLY A 10 11.18 -4.60 21.07
N ARG A 11 10.77 -4.71 19.80
CA ARG A 11 10.49 -3.57 18.91
C ARG A 11 11.65 -2.58 18.73
N LYS A 12 12.90 -3.07 18.77
CA LYS A 12 14.13 -2.26 18.83
C LYS A 12 14.36 -1.32 17.63
N LYS A 13 13.86 -1.67 16.45
CA LYS A 13 14.01 -0.89 15.19
C LYS A 13 12.66 -0.46 14.66
N LYS A 14 12.58 0.72 14.05
CA LYS A 14 11.38 1.16 13.32
C LYS A 14 11.12 0.25 12.11
N LEU A 15 9.84 0.08 11.76
CA LEU A 15 9.39 -0.72 10.62
C LEU A 15 9.36 0.08 9.33
N CYS A 16 9.64 -0.57 8.21
CA CYS A 16 9.43 -0.02 6.88
C CYS A 16 9.05 -1.12 5.87
N ASN A 17 8.47 -0.74 4.74
CA ASN A 17 8.12 -1.67 3.68
C ASN A 17 9.39 -2.29 3.03
N ALA A 18 9.37 -3.60 2.81
CA ALA A 18 10.42 -4.38 2.15
C ALA A 18 10.51 -4.17 0.64
N ARG A 19 9.58 -3.43 0.03
CA ARG A 19 9.54 -3.13 -1.41
C ARG A 19 10.93 -2.69 -1.91
N PRO A 20 11.49 -3.31 -2.94
CA PRO A 20 12.81 -2.95 -3.42
C PRO A 20 12.83 -1.57 -4.09
N ALA A 21 14.01 -0.93 -4.13
CA ALA A 21 14.14 0.43 -4.66
C ALA A 21 13.79 0.54 -6.15
N TRP A 22 14.06 -0.50 -6.95
CA TRP A 22 13.77 -0.52 -8.39
C TRP A 22 12.27 -0.49 -8.72
N GLN A 23 11.41 -0.84 -7.76
CA GLN A 23 9.97 -0.80 -7.94
C GLN A 23 9.42 0.63 -7.70
N SER A 24 10.20 1.51 -7.09
CA SER A 24 9.82 2.91 -6.83
C SER A 24 9.67 3.70 -8.12
N ILE A 25 8.52 4.36 -8.29
CA ILE A 25 8.28 5.27 -9.44
C ILE A 25 9.21 6.49 -9.35
N GLY A 26 9.56 6.94 -8.13
CA GLY A 26 10.50 8.03 -7.90
C GLY A 26 11.94 7.55 -7.70
N TYR A 27 12.91 8.40 -8.07
CA TYR A 27 14.36 8.18 -7.93
C TYR A 27 14.90 8.22 -6.48
N ARG A 28 14.05 8.05 -5.48
CA ARG A 28 14.46 8.19 -4.08
C ARG A 28 15.27 6.96 -3.63
N LEU A 29 16.56 7.16 -3.41
CA LEU A 29 17.42 6.16 -2.78
C LEU A 29 16.93 5.88 -1.36
N SER A 30 16.45 4.65 -1.13
CA SER A 30 15.85 4.21 0.14
C SER A 30 16.90 3.91 1.22
N THR A 31 17.84 4.82 1.47
CA THR A 31 18.99 4.63 2.39
C THR A 31 18.55 4.29 3.82
N TYR A 32 17.37 4.76 4.24
CA TYR A 32 16.76 4.46 5.53
C TYR A 32 16.49 2.97 5.78
N LYS A 33 16.35 2.15 4.71
CA LYS A 33 16.11 0.70 4.84
C LYS A 33 17.29 -0.06 5.44
N SER A 34 18.50 0.53 5.42
CA SER A 34 19.69 -0.06 6.05
C SER A 34 19.62 -0.08 7.58
N SER A 35 18.96 0.90 8.20
CA SER A 35 18.87 1.04 9.65
C SER A 35 17.53 0.57 10.23
N MET A 36 16.52 0.40 9.38
CA MET A 36 15.15 0.00 9.75
C MET A 36 14.90 -1.50 9.52
N GLN A 37 13.89 -2.05 10.18
CA GLN A 37 13.44 -3.41 9.93
C GLN A 37 12.43 -3.41 8.77
N THR A 38 12.68 -4.24 7.75
CA THR A 38 11.78 -4.37 6.61
C THR A 38 10.70 -5.44 6.84
N ILE A 39 9.48 -5.14 6.40
CA ILE A 39 8.33 -6.05 6.39
C ILE A 39 7.73 -6.15 4.99
N GLY A 40 7.41 -7.36 4.53
CA GLY A 40 6.71 -7.58 3.27
C GLY A 40 5.23 -7.27 3.44
N THR A 41 4.71 -6.38 2.61
CA THR A 41 3.27 -6.08 2.51
C THR A 41 2.76 -6.35 1.10
N ASP A 42 3.56 -7.01 0.27
CA ASP A 42 3.32 -7.29 -1.15
C ASP A 42 2.04 -8.11 -1.40
N GLN A 43 1.58 -8.84 -0.39
CA GLN A 43 0.36 -9.64 -0.45
C GLN A 43 -0.89 -8.88 -0.02
N LEU A 44 -0.75 -7.64 0.48
CA LEU A 44 -1.88 -6.84 0.96
C LEU A 44 -2.50 -6.05 -0.20
N ILE A 45 -3.24 -6.74 -1.06
CA ILE A 45 -3.76 -6.26 -2.35
C ILE A 45 -5.29 -6.25 -2.44
N ASP A 46 -6.01 -6.47 -1.35
CA ASP A 46 -7.46 -6.62 -1.36
C ASP A 46 -8.23 -5.31 -1.08
N ILE A 47 -9.39 -5.18 -1.72
CA ILE A 47 -10.40 -4.17 -1.37
C ILE A 47 -11.28 -4.79 -0.28
N LEU A 48 -11.23 -4.24 0.92
CA LEU A 48 -11.87 -4.83 2.11
C LEU A 48 -13.35 -4.45 2.22
N GLN A 49 -13.69 -3.20 1.92
CA GLN A 49 -15.05 -2.70 2.05
C GLN A 49 -15.30 -1.50 1.14
N VAL A 50 -16.46 -1.47 0.48
CA VAL A 50 -16.99 -0.28 -0.20
C VAL A 50 -18.27 0.14 0.53
N ASP A 51 -18.25 1.32 1.13
CA ASP A 51 -19.41 1.93 1.78
C ASP A 51 -20.00 2.99 0.84
N THR A 52 -21.12 2.64 0.20
CA THR A 52 -21.80 3.49 -0.78
C THR A 52 -22.60 4.61 -0.13
N GLU A 53 -22.97 4.47 1.15
CA GLU A 53 -23.73 5.50 1.87
C GLU A 53 -22.81 6.65 2.29
N ASN A 54 -21.68 6.31 2.92
CA ASN A 54 -20.68 7.27 3.37
C ASN A 54 -19.66 7.64 2.28
N ARG A 55 -19.69 6.95 1.13
CA ARG A 55 -18.77 7.12 0.00
C ARG A 55 -17.31 6.93 0.40
N THR A 56 -17.07 5.90 1.20
CA THR A 56 -15.72 5.52 1.64
C THR A 56 -15.37 4.13 1.14
N VAL A 57 -14.08 3.91 0.88
CA VAL A 57 -13.55 2.61 0.49
C VAL A 57 -12.37 2.28 1.38
N THR A 58 -12.39 1.10 1.97
CA THR A 58 -11.30 0.58 2.80
C THR A 58 -10.53 -0.44 1.97
N VAL A 59 -9.25 -0.18 1.77
CA VAL A 59 -8.37 -0.98 0.93
C VAL A 59 -7.08 -1.32 1.66
N GLU A 60 -6.47 -2.41 1.26
CA GLU A 60 -5.12 -2.75 1.63
C GLU A 60 -4.09 -1.88 0.89
N PRO A 61 -2.88 -1.68 1.46
CA PRO A 61 -1.93 -0.68 0.97
C PRO A 61 -1.38 -0.93 -0.44
N CYS A 62 -1.38 -2.18 -0.93
CA CYS A 62 -0.89 -2.53 -2.25
C CYS A 62 -1.99 -2.64 -3.31
N VAL A 63 -3.23 -2.25 -3.00
CA VAL A 63 -4.26 -2.02 -4.03
C VAL A 63 -3.79 -0.92 -4.98
N THR A 64 -3.81 -1.23 -6.28
CA THR A 64 -3.48 -0.28 -7.34
C THR A 64 -4.66 0.65 -7.66
N ILE A 65 -4.37 1.83 -8.20
CA ILE A 65 -5.40 2.77 -8.64
C ILE A 65 -6.27 2.13 -9.74
N GLY A 66 -5.66 1.37 -10.66
CA GLY A 66 -6.40 0.62 -11.68
C GLY A 66 -7.42 -0.35 -11.07
N GLN A 67 -6.98 -1.22 -10.15
CA GLN A 67 -7.87 -2.14 -9.44
C GLN A 67 -9.00 -1.42 -8.69
N LEU A 68 -8.69 -0.29 -8.07
CA LEU A 68 -9.67 0.51 -7.34
C LEU A 68 -10.73 1.11 -8.27
N LEU A 69 -10.32 1.64 -9.42
CA LEU A 69 -11.23 2.21 -10.41
C LEU A 69 -12.09 1.14 -11.08
N ASP A 70 -11.50 -0.01 -11.44
CA ASP A 70 -12.23 -1.15 -12.01
C ASP A 70 -13.33 -1.64 -11.08
N ALA A 71 -13.13 -1.56 -9.76
CA ALA A 71 -14.14 -1.90 -8.77
C ALA A 71 -15.21 -0.80 -8.60
N LEU A 72 -14.82 0.49 -8.56
CA LEU A 72 -15.71 1.60 -8.23
C LEU A 72 -16.55 2.10 -9.42
N ILE A 73 -15.99 2.13 -10.63
CA ILE A 73 -16.65 2.67 -11.83
C ILE A 73 -17.98 1.94 -12.13
N PRO A 74 -18.06 0.60 -12.09
CA PRO A 74 -19.32 -0.11 -12.30
C PRO A 74 -20.40 0.20 -11.25
N MET A 75 -19.99 0.65 -10.06
CA MET A 75 -20.89 1.06 -8.97
C MET A 75 -21.34 2.53 -9.09
N GLY A 76 -20.88 3.25 -10.10
CA GLY A 76 -21.15 4.67 -10.31
C GLY A 76 -20.29 5.61 -9.46
N PHE A 77 -19.17 5.12 -8.92
CA PHE A 77 -18.24 5.89 -8.10
C PHE A 77 -16.90 6.07 -8.78
N THR A 78 -16.20 7.15 -8.46
CA THR A 78 -14.83 7.39 -8.88
C THR A 78 -14.10 8.25 -7.86
N LEU A 79 -12.77 8.26 -7.91
CA LEU A 79 -11.96 9.18 -7.13
C LEU A 79 -12.07 10.59 -7.71
N PRO A 80 -12.13 11.64 -6.87
CA PRO A 80 -12.22 13.02 -7.36
C PRO A 80 -10.95 13.46 -8.10
N LEU A 81 -9.81 12.86 -7.77
CA LEU A 81 -8.53 13.06 -8.44
C LEU A 81 -7.85 11.71 -8.61
N VAL A 82 -7.52 11.38 -9.86
CA VAL A 82 -6.88 10.13 -10.23
C VAL A 82 -5.48 10.44 -10.77
N PRO A 83 -4.41 9.83 -10.24
CA PRO A 83 -3.09 9.92 -10.84
C PRO A 83 -3.08 9.20 -12.20
N THR A 84 -2.29 9.68 -13.15
CA THR A 84 -2.26 9.16 -14.53
C THR A 84 -1.77 7.70 -14.65
N PHE A 85 -1.19 7.12 -13.59
CA PHE A 85 -0.59 5.79 -13.61
C PHE A 85 -1.43 4.81 -12.79
N ASP A 86 -2.01 3.82 -13.48
CA ASP A 86 -2.86 2.81 -12.85
C ASP A 86 -2.10 1.88 -11.90
N ASP A 87 -0.83 1.61 -12.18
CA ASP A 87 0.06 0.76 -11.37
C ASP A 87 0.48 1.40 -10.03
N LEU A 88 0.11 2.67 -9.78
CA LEU A 88 0.38 3.30 -8.49
C LEU A 88 -0.47 2.62 -7.42
N THR A 89 0.15 2.28 -6.29
CA THR A 89 -0.56 1.72 -5.13
C THR A 89 -1.07 2.83 -4.22
N VAL A 90 -2.21 2.62 -3.55
CA VAL A 90 -2.77 3.59 -2.59
C VAL A 90 -1.80 3.93 -1.44
N GLY A 91 -0.94 2.99 -1.05
CA GLY A 91 0.08 3.23 -0.01
C GLY A 91 1.36 3.93 -0.47
N GLY A 92 1.50 4.25 -1.76
CA GLY A 92 2.75 4.67 -2.42
C GLY A 92 2.83 6.14 -2.78
#